data_AF-A0A3Q2C6H1-F1
#
_entry.id   AF-A0A3Q2C6H1-F1
#
_cell.length_a   1.000
_cell.length_b   1.000
_cell.length_c   1.000
_cell.angle_alpha   90.00
_cell.angle_beta   90.00
_cell.angle_gamma   90.00
#
_symmetry.space_group_name_H-M   'P 1'
#
loop_
_entity.id
_entity.type
_entity.pdbx_description
1 polymer ?
#
loop_
_entity_poly.entity_id
_entity_poly.type
_entity_poly.pdbx_seq_one_letter_code
_entity_poly.pdbx_strand_id
1 'polypeptide(L)'
;MQIFLFITLLMNFKSKIAIGQLICFCVRKLEVNVAERESQLLEKGLLVEQVTQLSEPPGEQAESCRLPSLSVAKKMDKCQWEAGQEMPPYLDIEEGYRRMLRDKKRRQREKEEKKLAEESKWRLLPNGVYTTAEARPNAYIPENDLLGLPKPFGRFPPIKPCPKGAYMRHYRNPTIRPWEI
;
A
#
# COMPACT_ATOMS: atom_id res chain seq x y z
N MET A 1 46.67 104.82 22.02
CA MET A 1 45.70 104.18 21.10
C MET A 1 46.35 103.24 20.07
N GLN A 2 47.50 103.56 19.46
CA GLN A 2 48.12 102.70 18.42
C GLN A 2 48.62 101.33 18.91
N ILE A 3 49.14 101.22 20.14
CA ILE A 3 49.68 99.95 20.68
C ILE A 3 48.58 98.89 20.88
N PHE A 4 47.40 99.30 21.36
CA PHE A 4 46.26 98.39 21.55
C PHE A 4 45.76 97.82 20.22
N LEU A 5 45.69 98.64 19.16
CA LEU A 5 45.33 98.19 17.82
C LEU A 5 46.35 97.19 17.24
N PHE A 6 47.64 97.36 17.55
CA PHE A 6 48.68 96.45 17.09
C PHE A 6 48.61 95.08 17.80
N ILE A 7 48.38 95.07 19.12
CA ILE A 7 48.23 93.83 19.90
C ILE A 7 46.99 93.06 19.45
N THR A 8 45.85 93.72 19.22
CA THR A 8 44.64 93.06 18.73
C THR A 8 44.83 92.52 17.31
N LEU A 9 45.53 93.25 16.42
CA LEU A 9 45.86 92.75 15.08
C LEU A 9 46.77 91.51 15.14
N LEU A 10 47.80 91.53 16.00
CA LEU A 10 48.72 90.41 16.18
C LEU A 10 48.03 89.16 16.75
N MET A 11 47.12 89.35 17.71
CA MET A 11 46.30 88.27 18.26
C MET A 11 45.35 87.67 17.21
N ASN A 12 44.73 88.52 16.38
CA ASN A 12 43.90 88.06 15.25
C ASN A 12 44.72 87.30 14.20
N PHE A 13 45.94 87.73 13.91
CA PHE A 13 46.83 87.05 12.96
C PHE A 13 47.27 85.67 13.48
N LYS A 14 47.69 85.58 14.76
CA LYS A 14 48.02 84.30 15.41
C LYS A 14 46.82 83.36 15.48
N SER A 15 45.63 83.87 15.79
CA SER A 15 44.38 83.08 15.81
C SER A 15 44.07 82.50 14.42
N LYS A 16 44.16 83.31 13.36
CA LYS A 16 43.96 82.85 11.97
C LYS A 16 44.95 81.76 11.55
N ILE A 17 46.23 81.88 11.94
CA ILE A 17 47.24 80.84 11.65
C ILE A 17 46.91 79.53 12.38
N ALA A 18 46.54 79.60 13.66
CA ALA A 18 46.17 78.40 14.43
C ALA A 18 44.94 77.69 13.84
N ILE A 19 43.92 78.46 13.43
CA ILE A 19 42.74 77.92 12.74
C ILE A 19 43.13 77.30 11.40
N GLY A 20 44.00 77.95 10.62
CA GLY A 20 44.51 77.40 9.36
C GLY A 20 45.27 76.09 9.52
N GLN A 21 46.09 75.97 10.56
CA GLN A 21 46.81 74.72 10.88
C GLN A 21 45.86 73.59 11.27
N LEU A 22 44.83 73.88 12.07
CA LEU A 22 43.83 72.89 12.46
C LEU A 22 43.01 72.42 11.26
N ILE A 23 42.58 73.33 10.38
CA ILE A 23 41.87 72.99 9.15
C ILE A 23 42.73 72.10 8.25
N CYS A 24 44.01 72.46 8.05
CA CYS A 24 44.93 71.67 7.24
C CYS A 24 45.11 70.25 7.81
N PHE A 25 45.23 70.10 9.12
CA PHE A 25 45.27 68.80 9.78
C PHE A 25 43.99 67.99 9.56
N CYS A 26 42.82 68.61 9.73
CA CYS A 26 41.53 67.96 9.52
C CYS A 26 41.33 67.52 8.06
N VAL A 27 41.69 68.37 7.09
CA VAL A 27 41.61 68.04 5.66
C VAL A 27 42.52 66.86 5.33
N ARG A 28 43.77 66.88 5.79
CA ARG A 28 44.70 65.77 5.57
C ARG A 28 44.22 64.46 6.21
N LYS A 29 43.64 64.53 7.41
CA LYS A 29 43.05 63.37 8.07
C LYS A 29 41.84 62.83 7.29
N LEU A 30 41.04 63.71 6.72
CA LEU A 30 39.88 63.35 5.90
C LEU A 30 40.31 62.71 4.57
N GLU A 31 41.33 63.24 3.89
CA GLU A 31 41.89 62.70 2.65
C GLU A 31 42.33 61.25 2.80
N VAL A 32 43.07 60.94 3.89
CA VAL A 32 43.51 59.56 4.18
C VAL A 32 42.32 58.64 4.41
N ASN A 33 41.32 59.09 5.18
CA ASN A 33 40.13 58.29 5.44
C ASN A 33 39.31 58.03 4.17
N VAL A 34 39.22 59.01 3.25
CA VAL A 34 38.54 58.85 1.96
C VAL A 34 39.27 57.83 1.10
N ALA A 35 40.59 57.94 0.97
CA ALA A 35 41.40 56.98 0.23
C ALA A 35 41.26 55.54 0.78
N GLU A 36 41.22 55.38 2.11
CA GLU A 36 41.00 54.08 2.74
C GLU A 36 39.60 53.52 2.42
N ARG A 37 38.55 54.37 2.42
CA ARG A 37 37.19 53.95 2.05
C ARG A 37 37.06 53.58 0.58
N GLU A 38 37.72 54.30 -0.32
CA GLU A 38 37.75 53.98 -1.74
C GLU A 38 38.41 52.62 -1.98
N SER A 39 39.54 52.34 -1.31
CA SER A 39 40.18 51.03 -1.35
C SER A 39 39.26 49.91 -0.85
N GLN A 40 38.56 50.14 0.28
CA GLN A 40 37.60 49.16 0.81
C GLN A 40 36.41 48.92 -0.12
N LEU A 41 35.93 49.95 -0.83
CA LEU A 41 34.84 49.81 -1.80
C LEU A 41 35.27 48.99 -3.01
N LEU A 42 36.49 49.19 -3.51
CA LEU A 42 37.02 48.39 -4.62
C LEU A 42 37.15 46.92 -4.25
N GLU A 43 37.70 46.62 -3.07
CA GLU A 43 37.82 45.25 -2.57
C GLU A 43 36.44 44.58 -2.42
N LYS A 44 35.47 45.29 -1.82
CA LYS A 44 34.09 44.79 -1.70
C LYS A 44 33.41 44.61 -3.06
N GLY A 45 33.67 45.50 -4.02
CA GLY A 45 33.17 45.39 -5.38
C GLY A 45 33.63 44.10 -6.05
N LEU A 46 34.92 43.80 -5.96
CA LEU A 46 35.50 42.56 -6.50
C LEU A 46 34.90 41.32 -5.84
N LEU A 47 34.73 41.34 -4.51
CA LEU A 47 34.11 40.22 -3.79
C LEU A 47 32.66 40.00 -4.21
N VAL A 48 31.88 41.08 -4.38
CA VAL A 48 30.50 40.97 -4.87
C VAL A 48 30.49 40.36 -6.27
N GLU A 49 31.35 40.83 -7.17
CA GLU A 49 31.46 40.29 -8.52
C GLU A 49 31.80 38.79 -8.51
N GLN A 50 32.78 38.38 -7.71
CA GLN A 50 33.15 36.98 -7.53
C GLN A 50 32.00 36.13 -6.96
N VAL A 51 31.34 36.61 -5.91
CA VAL A 51 30.19 35.91 -5.31
C VAL A 51 29.05 35.80 -6.31
N THR A 52 28.77 36.84 -7.09
CA THR A 52 27.75 36.79 -8.15
C THR A 52 28.08 35.72 -9.19
N GLN A 53 29.30 35.73 -9.74
CA GLN A 53 29.76 34.74 -10.73
C GLN A 53 29.70 33.30 -10.21
N LEU A 54 29.99 33.09 -8.92
CA LEU A 54 29.90 31.75 -8.30
C LEU A 54 28.47 31.34 -7.94
N SER A 55 27.57 32.30 -7.69
CA SER A 55 26.19 32.04 -7.28
C SER A 55 25.22 31.80 -8.44
N GLU A 56 25.48 32.37 -9.61
CA GLU A 56 24.61 32.26 -10.79
C GLU A 56 24.51 30.82 -11.33
N PRO A 57 25.61 30.10 -11.62
CA PRO A 57 25.53 28.74 -12.16
C PRO A 57 24.79 27.72 -11.27
N PRO A 58 25.02 27.64 -9.94
CA PRO A 58 24.25 26.74 -9.09
C PRO A 58 22.80 27.20 -8.93
N GLY A 59 22.52 28.51 -9.04
CA GLY A 59 21.15 29.04 -9.07
C GLY A 59 20.38 28.55 -10.30
N GLU A 60 20.96 28.75 -11.49
CA GLU A 60 20.41 28.27 -12.77
C GLU A 60 20.28 26.74 -12.79
N GLN A 61 21.28 26.02 -12.28
CA GLN A 61 21.21 24.56 -12.18
C GLN A 61 20.10 24.10 -11.23
N ALA A 62 19.93 24.77 -10.09
CA ALA A 62 18.85 24.46 -9.15
C ALA A 62 17.46 24.72 -9.77
N GLU A 63 17.29 25.79 -10.53
CA GLU A 63 16.04 26.09 -11.24
C GLU A 63 15.79 25.11 -12.39
N SER A 64 16.82 24.82 -13.20
CA SER A 64 16.78 23.86 -14.30
C SER A 64 16.41 22.46 -13.84
N CYS A 65 16.88 22.01 -12.66
CA CYS A 65 16.48 20.72 -12.10
C CYS A 65 15.06 20.74 -11.46
N ARG A 66 14.62 21.89 -10.92
CA ARG A 66 13.29 22.03 -10.30
C ARG A 66 12.16 21.96 -11.33
N LEU A 67 12.28 22.64 -12.48
CA LEU A 67 11.19 22.73 -13.46
C LEU A 67 10.74 21.35 -14.00
N PRO A 68 11.63 20.42 -14.40
CA PRO A 68 11.27 19.06 -14.78
C PRO A 68 10.60 18.29 -13.64
N SER A 69 11.13 18.36 -12.42
CA SER A 69 10.51 17.66 -11.27
C SER A 69 9.09 18.14 -10.98
N LEU A 70 8.82 19.44 -11.09
CA LEU A 70 7.48 20.01 -10.94
C LEU A 70 6.56 19.60 -12.09
N SER A 71 7.09 19.53 -13.32
CA SER A 71 6.33 19.05 -14.48
C SER A 71 5.94 17.57 -14.34
N VAL A 72 6.84 16.75 -13.79
CA VAL A 72 6.61 15.32 -13.54
C VAL A 72 5.59 15.17 -12.41
N ALA A 73 5.73 15.91 -11.30
CA ALA A 73 4.76 15.91 -10.21
C ALA A 73 3.35 16.27 -10.71
N LYS A 74 3.19 17.36 -11.47
CA LYS A 74 1.90 17.75 -12.06
C LYS A 74 1.30 16.70 -12.98
N LYS A 75 2.14 15.99 -13.75
CA LYS A 75 1.68 14.88 -14.60
C LYS A 75 1.24 13.68 -13.76
N MET A 76 1.98 13.35 -12.70
CA MET A 76 1.61 12.28 -11.78
C MET A 76 0.30 12.58 -11.05
N ASP A 77 0.10 13.81 -10.55
CA ASP A 77 -1.14 14.23 -9.91
C ASP A 77 -2.33 14.17 -10.89
N LYS A 78 -2.11 14.60 -12.13
CA LYS A 78 -3.12 14.49 -13.20
C LYS A 78 -3.46 13.02 -13.50
N CYS A 79 -2.47 12.16 -13.68
CA CYS A 79 -2.69 10.73 -13.93
C CYS A 79 -3.29 10.02 -12.72
N GLN A 80 -2.97 10.43 -11.49
CA GLN A 80 -3.59 9.92 -10.26
C GLN A 80 -5.04 10.35 -10.14
N TRP A 81 -5.35 11.60 -10.53
CA TRP A 81 -6.73 12.09 -10.60
C TRP A 81 -7.52 11.39 -11.71
N GLU A 82 -6.92 11.11 -12.86
CA GLU A 82 -7.52 10.35 -13.96
C GLU A 82 -7.71 8.86 -13.61
N ALA A 83 -6.72 8.23 -12.97
CA ALA A 83 -6.80 6.86 -12.49
C ALA A 83 -7.75 6.70 -11.28
N GLY A 84 -7.83 7.72 -10.41
CA GLY A 84 -8.83 7.79 -9.35
C GLY A 84 -10.24 8.08 -9.87
N GLN A 85 -10.34 8.69 -11.06
CA GLN A 85 -11.57 8.83 -11.83
C GLN A 85 -11.93 7.61 -12.67
N GLU A 86 -11.11 6.55 -12.69
CA GLU A 86 -11.59 5.19 -13.00
C GLU A 86 -12.50 4.70 -11.84
N MET A 87 -13.51 5.49 -11.52
CA MET A 87 -14.72 4.94 -10.97
C MET A 87 -15.24 3.98 -12.02
N PRO A 88 -15.25 2.65 -11.78
CA PRO A 88 -16.01 1.74 -12.64
C PRO A 88 -17.41 2.34 -12.76
N PRO A 89 -18.00 2.44 -13.97
CA PRO A 89 -19.20 3.24 -14.24
C PRO A 89 -20.25 3.04 -13.15
N TYR A 90 -20.24 3.92 -12.15
CA TYR A 90 -20.66 3.58 -10.78
C TYR A 90 -22.18 3.37 -10.66
N LEU A 91 -22.93 3.81 -11.67
CA LEU A 91 -24.38 3.71 -11.76
C LEU A 91 -24.88 2.42 -12.44
N ASP A 92 -24.09 1.77 -13.30
CA ASP A 92 -24.53 0.57 -14.05
C ASP A 92 -24.17 -0.76 -13.36
N ILE A 93 -23.33 -0.72 -12.32
CA ILE A 93 -22.93 -1.95 -11.60
C ILE A 93 -24.11 -2.53 -10.82
N GLU A 94 -24.92 -1.69 -10.19
CA GLU A 94 -26.08 -2.12 -9.42
C GLU A 94 -27.20 -2.64 -10.34
N GLU A 95 -27.36 -2.02 -11.51
CA GLU A 95 -28.28 -2.49 -12.56
C GLU A 95 -27.82 -3.81 -13.18
N GLY A 96 -26.53 -3.94 -13.46
CA GLY A 96 -25.88 -5.18 -13.88
C GLY A 96 -26.05 -6.29 -12.84
N TYR A 97 -25.88 -5.98 -11.55
CA TYR A 97 -26.09 -6.92 -10.46
C TYR A 97 -27.56 -7.36 -10.35
N ARG A 98 -28.50 -6.40 -10.44
CA ARG A 98 -29.95 -6.69 -10.49
C ARG A 98 -30.33 -7.56 -11.69
N ARG A 99 -29.73 -7.33 -12.87
CA ARG A 99 -29.93 -8.15 -14.07
C ARG A 99 -29.38 -9.57 -13.87
N MET A 100 -28.18 -9.70 -13.32
CA MET A 100 -27.54 -10.98 -13.02
C MET A 100 -28.34 -11.82 -12.03
N LEU A 101 -28.90 -11.22 -10.97
CA LEU A 101 -29.78 -11.92 -10.04
C LEU A 101 -31.05 -12.48 -10.71
N ARG A 102 -31.67 -11.70 -11.62
CA ARG A 102 -32.82 -12.16 -12.41
C ARG A 102 -32.46 -13.35 -13.30
N ASP A 103 -31.33 -13.27 -14.00
CA ASP A 103 -30.84 -14.38 -14.85
C ASP A 103 -30.49 -15.63 -14.04
N LYS A 104 -29.88 -15.47 -12.85
CA LYS A 104 -29.59 -16.59 -11.96
C LYS A 104 -30.86 -17.32 -11.54
N LYS A 105 -31.91 -16.57 -11.17
CA LYS A 105 -33.22 -17.13 -10.82
C LYS A 105 -33.91 -17.79 -12.01
N ARG A 106 -33.81 -17.21 -13.21
CA ARG A 106 -34.30 -17.82 -14.45
C ARG A 106 -33.63 -19.17 -14.73
N ARG A 107 -32.28 -19.22 -14.70
CA ARG A 107 -31.54 -20.46 -14.91
C ARG A 107 -31.84 -21.52 -13.84
N GLN A 108 -32.14 -21.12 -12.60
CA GLN A 108 -32.58 -22.06 -11.57
C GLN A 108 -33.92 -22.68 -11.92
N ARG A 109 -34.92 -21.86 -12.32
CA ARG A 109 -36.22 -22.37 -12.77
C ARG A 109 -36.10 -23.29 -13.98
N GLU A 110 -35.34 -22.90 -15.00
CA GLU A 110 -35.12 -23.74 -16.20
C GLU A 110 -34.47 -25.08 -15.82
N LYS A 111 -33.53 -25.09 -14.86
CA LYS A 111 -32.91 -26.32 -14.35
C LYS A 111 -33.91 -27.18 -13.56
N GLU A 112 -34.74 -26.58 -12.73
CA GLU A 112 -35.76 -27.28 -11.94
C GLU A 112 -36.86 -27.86 -12.84
N GLU A 113 -37.36 -27.10 -13.81
CA GLU A 113 -38.31 -27.57 -14.82
C GLU A 113 -37.73 -28.70 -15.66
N LYS A 114 -36.48 -28.58 -16.09
CA LYS A 114 -35.79 -29.65 -16.82
C LYS A 114 -35.65 -30.91 -15.97
N LYS A 115 -35.26 -30.78 -14.69
CA LYS A 115 -35.21 -31.90 -13.75
C LYS A 115 -36.57 -32.55 -13.56
N LEU A 116 -37.62 -31.75 -13.34
CA LEU A 116 -38.98 -32.25 -13.17
C LEU A 116 -39.51 -32.94 -14.43
N ALA A 117 -39.21 -32.41 -15.62
CA ALA A 117 -39.57 -33.02 -16.90
C ALA A 117 -38.80 -34.32 -17.16
N GLU A 118 -37.54 -34.38 -16.75
CA GLU A 118 -36.74 -35.60 -16.79
C GLU A 118 -37.29 -36.64 -15.81
N GLU A 119 -37.59 -36.26 -14.57
CA GLU A 119 -38.24 -37.11 -13.57
C GLU A 119 -39.61 -37.60 -14.04
N SER A 120 -40.45 -36.74 -14.64
CA SER A 120 -41.76 -37.14 -15.16
C SER A 120 -41.62 -38.11 -16.33
N LYS A 121 -40.61 -37.92 -17.19
CA LYS A 121 -40.25 -38.85 -18.27
C LYS A 121 -39.79 -40.20 -17.71
N TRP A 122 -38.98 -40.22 -16.64
CA TRP A 122 -38.57 -41.46 -15.97
C TRP A 122 -39.75 -42.17 -15.26
N ARG A 123 -40.74 -41.41 -14.78
CA ARG A 123 -41.98 -41.95 -14.17
C ARG A 123 -42.98 -42.48 -15.19
N LEU A 124 -42.86 -42.12 -16.46
CA LEU A 124 -43.71 -42.58 -17.54
C LEU A 124 -43.22 -43.94 -18.06
N LEU A 125 -44.04 -44.97 -17.89
CA LEU A 125 -43.76 -46.30 -18.42
C LEU A 125 -43.93 -46.33 -19.96
N PRO A 126 -43.32 -47.32 -20.66
CA PRO A 126 -43.49 -47.49 -22.11
C PRO A 126 -44.95 -47.68 -22.56
N ASN A 127 -45.85 -48.08 -21.66
CA ASN A 127 -47.28 -48.21 -21.91
C ASN A 127 -48.06 -46.89 -21.75
N GLY A 128 -47.39 -45.77 -21.43
CA GLY A 128 -48.00 -44.45 -21.28
C GLY A 128 -48.64 -44.16 -19.92
N VAL A 129 -48.51 -45.06 -18.94
CA VAL A 129 -49.04 -44.87 -17.58
C VAL A 129 -47.96 -44.26 -16.68
N TYR A 130 -48.35 -43.27 -15.87
CA TYR A 130 -47.47 -42.67 -14.86
C TYR A 130 -47.41 -43.52 -13.59
N THR A 131 -46.20 -43.75 -13.07
CA THR A 131 -45.98 -44.48 -11.81
C THR A 131 -45.77 -43.52 -10.64
N THR A 132 -46.28 -43.90 -9.47
CA THR A 132 -46.02 -43.22 -8.19
C THR A 132 -44.95 -43.92 -7.36
N ALA A 133 -44.44 -45.06 -7.82
CA ALA A 133 -43.35 -45.77 -7.16
C ALA A 133 -42.06 -44.95 -7.29
N GLU A 134 -41.37 -44.72 -6.17
CA GLU A 134 -40.05 -44.09 -6.16
C GLU A 134 -39.06 -44.96 -6.95
N ALA A 135 -38.16 -44.31 -7.70
CA ALA A 135 -37.12 -45.03 -8.44
C ALA A 135 -36.26 -45.83 -7.46
N ARG A 136 -35.99 -47.10 -7.78
CA ARG A 136 -35.07 -47.90 -6.95
C ARG A 136 -33.71 -47.20 -6.91
N PRO A 137 -33.10 -47.02 -5.72
CA PRO A 137 -31.72 -46.57 -5.62
C PRO A 137 -30.86 -47.43 -6.54
N ASN A 138 -30.14 -46.82 -7.48
CA ASN A 138 -29.50 -47.53 -8.59
C ASN A 138 -28.36 -48.47 -8.14
N ALA A 139 -28.04 -48.49 -6.85
CA ALA A 139 -27.27 -49.53 -6.19
C ALA A 139 -27.56 -49.49 -4.67
N TYR A 140 -27.83 -50.64 -4.04
CA TYR A 140 -27.74 -50.80 -2.57
C TYR A 140 -26.28 -50.88 -2.09
N ILE A 141 -25.35 -50.34 -2.88
CA ILE A 141 -23.95 -50.28 -2.52
C ILE A 141 -23.80 -49.00 -1.70
N PRO A 142 -23.48 -49.09 -0.39
CA PRO A 142 -23.24 -47.91 0.42
C PRO A 142 -22.17 -47.04 -0.26
N GLU A 143 -22.35 -45.72 -0.24
CA GLU A 143 -21.48 -44.75 -0.91
C GLU A 143 -19.98 -44.91 -0.54
N ASN A 144 -19.70 -45.56 0.59
CA ASN A 144 -18.36 -45.86 1.10
C ASN A 144 -17.68 -47.09 0.46
N ASP A 145 -18.35 -47.88 -0.37
CA ASP A 145 -17.82 -49.15 -0.90
C ASP A 145 -17.83 -49.15 -2.42
N LEU A 146 -16.78 -48.58 -3.03
CA LEU A 146 -16.67 -48.28 -4.46
C LEU A 146 -16.96 -49.47 -5.42
N LEU A 147 -16.91 -50.71 -4.95
CA LEU A 147 -17.04 -51.91 -5.80
C LEU A 147 -17.96 -53.00 -5.23
N GLY A 148 -18.53 -52.81 -4.03
CA GLY A 148 -19.32 -53.86 -3.34
C GLY A 148 -18.58 -55.19 -3.14
N LEU A 149 -17.24 -55.17 -3.20
CA LEU A 149 -16.42 -56.36 -3.03
C LEU A 149 -16.29 -56.69 -1.54
N PRO A 150 -16.34 -57.98 -1.14
CA PRO A 150 -16.10 -58.36 0.25
C PRO A 150 -14.71 -57.87 0.65
N LYS A 151 -14.66 -56.98 1.65
CA LYS A 151 -13.39 -56.46 2.18
C LYS A 151 -12.57 -57.63 2.71
N PRO A 152 -11.32 -57.84 2.25
CA PRO A 152 -10.45 -58.80 2.89
C PRO A 152 -10.29 -58.40 4.37
N PHE A 153 -10.16 -59.38 5.26
CA PHE A 153 -9.88 -59.11 6.67
C PHE A 153 -8.73 -58.10 6.74
N GLY A 154 -8.95 -56.99 7.44
CA GLY A 154 -8.06 -55.83 7.41
C GLY A 154 -6.65 -56.13 7.95
N ARG A 155 -5.99 -55.13 8.53
CA ARG A 155 -4.59 -55.27 9.02
C ARG A 155 -4.35 -56.46 9.96
N PHE A 156 -5.39 -56.94 10.65
CA PHE A 156 -5.32 -58.08 11.56
C PHE A 156 -6.15 -59.25 11.04
N PRO A 157 -5.57 -60.45 10.91
CA PRO A 157 -6.35 -61.64 10.59
C PRO A 157 -7.33 -61.95 11.75
N PRO A 158 -8.43 -62.68 11.47
CA PRO A 158 -9.30 -63.22 12.51
C PRO A 158 -8.48 -63.93 13.60
N ILE A 159 -8.82 -63.69 14.86
CA ILE A 159 -8.17 -64.33 16.00
C ILE A 159 -8.35 -65.84 15.85
N LYS A 160 -7.24 -66.56 15.67
CA LYS A 160 -7.24 -68.02 15.71
C LYS A 160 -7.60 -68.42 17.15
N PRO A 161 -8.66 -69.21 17.40
CA PRO A 161 -8.91 -69.70 18.75
C PRO A 161 -7.68 -70.48 19.22
N CYS A 162 -7.10 -70.07 20.34
CA CYS A 162 -5.91 -70.70 20.90
C CYS A 162 -6.28 -72.15 21.30
N PRO A 163 -5.45 -73.17 20.98
CA PRO A 163 -5.70 -74.52 21.45
C PRO A 163 -5.78 -74.53 22.97
N LYS A 164 -6.80 -75.22 23.49
CA LYS A 164 -7.04 -75.42 24.91
C LYS A 164 -5.73 -75.83 25.62
N GLY A 165 -5.24 -74.98 26.52
CA GLY A 165 -3.95 -75.19 27.20
C GLY A 165 -3.92 -76.45 28.08
N ALA A 166 -2.72 -76.93 28.42
CA ALA A 166 -2.50 -78.14 29.21
C ALA A 166 -3.23 -78.14 30.58
N TYR A 167 -3.54 -76.97 31.11
CA TYR A 167 -4.32 -76.77 32.33
C TYR A 167 -5.80 -77.22 32.20
N MET A 168 -6.27 -77.55 30.99
CA MET A 168 -7.60 -78.12 30.81
C MET A 168 -7.74 -79.58 31.24
N ARG A 169 -6.65 -80.27 31.60
CA ARG A 169 -6.67 -81.64 32.10
C ARG A 169 -7.40 -81.78 33.44
N HIS A 170 -7.59 -80.68 34.17
CA HIS A 170 -8.24 -80.68 35.48
C HIS A 170 -9.70 -80.23 35.47
N TYR A 171 -10.24 -79.77 34.33
CA TYR A 171 -11.67 -79.50 34.20
C TYR A 171 -12.42 -80.81 33.94
N ARG A 172 -13.20 -81.26 34.91
CA ARG A 172 -14.21 -82.31 34.71
C ARG A 172 -15.55 -81.64 34.48
N ASN A 173 -16.22 -81.96 33.37
CA ASN A 173 -17.58 -81.49 33.14
C ASN A 173 -18.48 -81.99 34.28
N PRO A 174 -19.33 -81.13 34.86
CA PRO A 174 -20.29 -81.59 35.85
C PRO A 174 -21.26 -82.58 35.21
N THR A 175 -21.54 -83.70 35.89
CA THR A 175 -22.57 -84.64 35.45
C THR A 175 -23.93 -83.96 35.63
N ILE A 176 -24.57 -83.60 34.51
CA ILE A 176 -25.94 -83.08 34.52
C ILE A 176 -26.84 -84.28 34.85
N ARG A 177 -27.54 -84.22 35.99
CA ARG A 177 -28.56 -85.23 36.31
C ARG A 177 -29.75 -84.99 35.38
N PRO A 178 -30.34 -86.05 34.80
CA PRO A 178 -31.54 -85.89 33.99
C PRO A 178 -32.66 -85.30 34.86
N TRP A 179 -33.39 -84.35 34.30
CA TRP A 179 -34.61 -83.83 34.89
C TRP A 179 -35.67 -84.93 34.75
N GLU A 180 -36.23 -85.40 35.86
CA GLU A 180 -37.44 -86.20 35.84
C GLU A 180 -38.59 -85.27 35.39
N ILE A 181 -39.23 -85.61 34.27
CA ILE A 181 -40.45 -84.93 33.78
C ILE A 181 -41.65 -85.66 34.37
#